data_AF-A0A141REI0-F1
#
_entry.id   AF-A0A141REI0-F1
#
_cell.length_a   1.000
_cell.length_b   1.000
_cell.length_c   1.000
_cell.angle_alpha   90.00
_cell.angle_beta   90.00
_cell.angle_gamma   90.00
#
_symmetry.space_group_name_H-M   'P 1'
#
loop_
_entity.id
_entity.type
_entity.pdbx_description
1 polymer ?
#
loop_
_entity_poly.entity_id
_entity_poly.type
_entity_poly.pdbx_seq_one_letter_code
_entity_poly.pdbx_strand_id
1 'polypeptide(L)'
;MLNTLPDLHRSFAEQLKLKLQSDSRIHSLLAGGSFIHGGFDQYSDLDFVVVIDPLYYDEIMAQRMAFAGTLGHLLHAFTGEHVGEPRLLICLFGPELLHVDLKFITLDMLTQRVEEPAVLFTRDNDALKRQLAKFSAHWPNMPPEWFESRAWIWLHYAVVKLGRGELFEALGMLSFFREQVLGPMLFRRANLPQRGVRRIEALGIDPDGLLTSTLATHDRHSVGIAILRAADAYVNLRADALPENIADDAARRAVLAMLDAYSHKG
;
A
#
# COMPACT_ATOMS: atom_id res chain seq x y z
N MET A 1 -18.28 2.17 17.02
CA MET A 1 -17.15 1.96 16.10
C MET A 1 -15.85 2.52 16.65
N LEU A 2 -15.82 3.69 17.29
CA LEU A 2 -14.57 4.22 17.84
C LEU A 2 -14.07 3.50 19.11
N ASN A 3 -14.93 2.76 19.83
CA ASN A 3 -14.63 2.09 21.10
C ASN A 3 -13.60 0.93 21.02
N THR A 4 -13.22 0.49 19.82
CA THR A 4 -12.20 -0.56 19.62
C THR A 4 -10.80 -0.02 19.36
N LEU A 5 -10.67 1.30 19.16
CA LEU A 5 -9.37 1.95 18.97
C LEU A 5 -8.56 2.01 20.28
N PRO A 6 -7.22 2.17 20.21
CA PRO A 6 -6.44 2.68 21.32
C PRO A 6 -6.92 4.07 21.76
N ASP A 7 -6.67 4.43 23.03
CA ASP A 7 -7.23 5.64 23.62
C ASP A 7 -6.75 6.94 22.95
N LEU A 8 -5.48 6.99 22.52
CA LEU A 8 -4.92 8.12 21.78
C LEU A 8 -5.69 8.35 20.47
N HIS A 9 -5.79 7.31 19.64
CA HIS A 9 -6.50 7.33 18.36
C HIS A 9 -7.98 7.67 18.52
N ARG A 10 -8.64 7.06 19.51
CA ARG A 10 -10.04 7.32 19.83
C ARG A 10 -10.26 8.79 20.19
N SER A 11 -9.46 9.31 21.10
CA SER A 11 -9.58 10.68 21.60
C SER A 11 -9.37 11.70 20.48
N PHE A 12 -8.35 11.48 19.65
CA PHE A 12 -8.09 12.32 18.49
C PHE A 12 -9.25 12.27 17.48
N ALA A 13 -9.73 11.07 17.13
CA ALA A 13 -10.82 10.89 16.17
C ALA A 13 -12.13 11.56 16.63
N GLU A 14 -12.48 11.47 17.92
CA GLU A 14 -13.67 12.13 18.47
C GLU A 14 -13.53 13.66 18.46
N GLN A 15 -12.37 14.20 18.85
CA GLN A 15 -12.12 15.65 18.79
C GLN A 15 -12.17 16.18 17.35
N LEU A 16 -11.52 15.47 16.42
CA LEU A 16 -11.55 15.79 15.00
C LEU A 16 -12.98 15.76 14.47
N LYS A 17 -13.74 14.71 14.77
CA LYS A 17 -15.14 14.60 14.36
C LYS A 17 -15.98 15.78 14.85
N LEU A 18 -15.90 16.13 16.14
CA LEU A 18 -16.65 17.25 16.71
C LEU A 18 -16.32 18.58 16.01
N LYS A 19 -15.02 18.80 15.72
CA LYS A 19 -14.56 20.00 15.04
C LYS A 19 -15.02 20.09 13.59
N LEU A 20 -14.95 18.99 12.85
CA LEU A 20 -15.42 18.95 11.46
C LEU A 20 -16.94 19.03 11.37
N GLN A 21 -17.65 18.47 12.35
CA GLN A 21 -19.10 18.56 12.44
C GLN A 21 -19.61 19.99 12.69
N SER A 22 -18.84 20.83 13.38
CA SER A 22 -19.21 22.24 13.60
C SER A 22 -18.84 23.16 12.43
N ASP A 23 -17.93 22.74 11.54
CA ASP A 23 -17.56 23.50 10.34
C ASP A 23 -18.60 23.30 9.22
N SER A 24 -19.34 24.35 8.89
CA SER A 24 -20.40 24.32 7.87
C SER A 24 -19.90 23.99 6.47
N ARG A 25 -18.60 24.18 6.19
CA ARG A 25 -17.96 23.88 4.91
C ARG A 25 -17.76 22.37 4.70
N ILE A 26 -17.82 21.58 5.77
CA ILE A 26 -17.60 20.13 5.72
C ILE A 26 -18.95 19.41 5.61
N HIS A 27 -19.10 18.61 4.55
CA HIS A 27 -20.31 17.83 4.27
C HIS A 27 -20.32 16.49 5.03
N SER A 28 -19.22 15.74 4.99
CA SER A 28 -19.09 14.44 5.66
C SER A 28 -17.66 14.19 6.12
N LEU A 29 -17.53 13.34 7.14
CA LEU A 29 -16.26 12.75 7.56
C LEU A 29 -16.38 11.24 7.47
N LEU A 30 -15.49 10.63 6.70
CA LEU A 30 -15.38 9.19 6.55
C LEU A 30 -14.03 8.72 7.08
N ALA A 31 -13.93 7.45 7.46
CA ALA A 31 -12.68 6.78 7.81
C ALA A 31 -12.42 5.58 6.91
N GLY A 32 -11.15 5.25 6.68
CA GLY A 32 -10.68 4.11 5.90
C GLY A 32 -9.55 3.33 6.62
N GLY A 33 -8.83 2.51 5.87
CA GLY A 33 -7.60 1.86 6.27
C GLY A 33 -7.76 0.78 7.33
N SER A 34 -6.81 0.75 8.27
CA SER A 34 -6.82 -0.21 9.39
C SER A 34 -8.09 -0.11 10.24
N PHE A 35 -8.78 1.04 10.20
CA PHE A 35 -10.05 1.27 10.88
C PHE A 35 -11.14 0.28 10.47
N ILE A 36 -11.10 -0.19 9.22
CA ILE A 36 -12.13 -1.04 8.61
C ILE A 36 -11.65 -2.49 8.49
N HIS A 37 -10.38 -2.68 8.15
CA HIS A 37 -9.82 -4.00 7.86
C HIS A 37 -9.45 -4.85 9.10
N GLY A 38 -9.64 -4.32 10.30
CA GLY A 38 -9.34 -5.02 11.55
C GLY A 38 -7.83 -5.09 11.88
N GLY A 39 -7.54 -5.41 13.14
CA GLY A 39 -6.18 -5.40 13.69
C GLY A 39 -5.61 -3.99 13.81
N PHE A 40 -6.45 -3.00 14.11
CA PHE A 40 -6.01 -1.67 14.50
C PHE A 40 -5.28 -1.76 15.85
N ASP A 41 -4.11 -1.14 15.96
CA ASP A 41 -3.28 -1.13 17.17
C ASP A 41 -2.62 0.25 17.38
N GLN A 42 -1.77 0.35 18.40
CA GLN A 42 -1.08 1.60 18.75
C GLN A 42 -0.10 2.10 17.66
N TYR A 43 0.25 1.26 16.69
CA TYR A 43 1.16 1.60 15.59
C TYR A 43 0.41 1.95 14.30
N SER A 44 -0.92 1.90 14.33
CA SER A 44 -1.75 2.17 13.18
C SER A 44 -1.93 3.68 12.97
N ASP A 45 -1.99 4.09 11.70
CA ASP A 45 -2.33 5.47 11.33
C ASP A 45 -3.86 5.67 11.38
N LEU A 46 -4.32 6.93 11.34
CA LEU A 46 -5.72 7.28 11.13
C LEU A 46 -5.97 7.83 9.73
N ASP A 47 -6.72 7.09 8.92
CA ASP A 47 -7.08 7.48 7.56
C ASP A 47 -8.47 8.15 7.53
N PHE A 48 -8.53 9.46 7.31
CA PHE A 48 -9.78 10.20 7.17
C PHE A 48 -9.99 10.75 5.76
N VAL A 49 -11.23 10.69 5.30
CA VAL A 49 -11.70 11.37 4.10
C VAL A 49 -12.63 12.50 4.51
N VAL A 50 -12.17 13.73 4.29
CA VAL A 50 -12.89 14.96 4.59
C VAL A 50 -13.63 15.39 3.32
N VAL A 51 -14.95 15.18 3.33
CA VAL A 51 -15.82 15.56 2.21
C VAL A 51 -16.25 17.01 2.40
N ILE A 52 -15.78 17.89 1.53
CA ILE A 52 -15.97 19.33 1.56
C ILE A 52 -17.12 19.71 0.62
N ASP A 53 -17.89 20.72 1.00
CA ASP A 53 -18.83 21.38 0.10
C ASP A 53 -18.07 22.01 -1.09
N PRO A 54 -18.45 21.73 -2.35
CA PRO A 54 -17.75 22.22 -3.53
C PRO A 54 -17.48 23.73 -3.54
N LEU A 55 -18.33 24.55 -2.91
CA LEU A 55 -18.15 26.01 -2.85
C LEU A 55 -16.87 26.43 -2.10
N TYR A 56 -16.42 25.61 -1.15
CA TYR A 56 -15.27 25.91 -0.29
C TYR A 56 -14.06 25.02 -0.58
N TYR A 57 -14.13 24.14 -1.59
CA TYR A 57 -13.09 23.15 -1.87
C TYR A 57 -11.72 23.81 -2.10
N ASP A 58 -11.65 24.78 -3.01
CA ASP A 58 -10.40 25.45 -3.37
C ASP A 58 -9.80 26.23 -2.20
N GLU A 59 -10.65 26.87 -1.39
CA GLU A 59 -10.24 27.58 -0.17
C GLU A 59 -9.60 26.61 0.84
N ILE A 60 -10.29 25.51 1.16
CA ILE A 60 -9.78 24.53 2.12
C ILE A 60 -8.52 23.85 1.58
N MET A 61 -8.48 23.52 0.29
CA MET A 61 -7.28 22.98 -0.33
C MET A 61 -6.11 23.95 -0.20
N ALA A 62 -6.28 25.25 -0.49
CA ALA A 62 -5.23 26.24 -0.31
C ALA A 62 -4.74 26.37 1.15
N GLN A 63 -5.62 26.14 2.12
CA GLN A 63 -5.33 26.32 3.55
C GLN A 63 -5.15 25.01 4.33
N ARG A 64 -5.09 23.85 3.67
CA ARG A 64 -5.17 22.52 4.31
C ARG A 64 -4.14 22.27 5.42
N MET A 65 -2.93 22.81 5.29
CA MET A 65 -1.90 22.72 6.34
C MET A 65 -2.30 23.53 7.59
N ALA A 66 -2.77 24.77 7.41
CA ALA A 66 -3.26 25.60 8.49
C ALA A 66 -4.50 24.96 9.14
N PHE A 67 -5.41 24.41 8.32
CA PHE A 67 -6.57 23.65 8.79
C PHE A 67 -6.17 22.48 9.69
N ALA A 68 -5.22 21.64 9.26
CA ALA A 68 -4.71 20.51 10.05
C ALA A 68 -4.08 20.96 11.37
N GLY A 69 -3.36 22.09 11.37
CA GLY A 69 -2.79 22.70 12.57
C GLY A 69 -3.85 23.12 13.61
N THR A 70 -5.11 23.26 13.19
CA THR A 70 -6.19 23.51 14.14
C THR A 70 -6.74 22.24 14.80
N LEU A 71 -6.46 21.05 14.27
CA LEU A 71 -7.03 19.77 14.75
C LEU A 71 -6.30 19.21 15.98
N GLY A 72 -5.12 19.74 16.30
CA GLY A 72 -4.29 19.30 17.41
C GLY A 72 -2.91 19.95 17.36
N HIS A 73 -1.96 19.44 18.14
CA HIS A 73 -0.58 19.89 18.09
C HIS A 73 0.15 19.26 16.88
N LEU A 74 -0.02 19.87 15.71
CA LEU A 74 0.61 19.44 14.48
C LEU A 74 2.13 19.71 14.53
N LEU A 75 2.93 18.66 14.40
CA LEU A 75 4.39 18.76 14.36
C LEU A 75 4.89 18.97 12.93
N HIS A 76 4.36 18.22 11.98
CA HIS A 76 4.73 18.32 10.57
C HIS A 76 3.63 17.79 9.66
N ALA A 77 3.57 18.30 8.43
CA ALA A 77 2.70 17.75 7.41
C ALA A 77 3.24 17.98 6.00
N PHE A 78 2.90 17.08 5.08
CA PHE A 78 3.24 17.20 3.66
C PHE A 78 2.17 16.54 2.78
N THR A 79 2.22 16.83 1.48
CA THR A 79 1.27 16.34 0.48
C THR A 79 1.60 14.94 -0.02
N GLY A 80 0.56 14.20 -0.41
CA GLY A 80 0.67 12.87 -1.04
C GLY A 80 1.18 12.87 -2.48
N GLU A 81 1.92 13.88 -2.94
CA GLU A 81 2.37 13.98 -4.34
C GLU A 81 3.28 12.81 -4.75
N HIS A 82 4.10 12.31 -3.83
CA HIS A 82 4.97 11.15 -4.03
C HIS A 82 4.20 9.83 -4.27
N VAL A 83 2.92 9.77 -3.90
CA VAL A 83 2.00 8.66 -4.21
C VAL A 83 0.95 9.03 -5.26
N GLY A 84 1.10 10.20 -5.91
CA GLY A 84 0.18 10.69 -6.93
C GLY A 84 -1.17 11.20 -6.40
N GLU A 85 -1.29 11.48 -5.10
CA GLU A 85 -2.50 11.98 -4.46
C GLU A 85 -2.27 13.36 -3.82
N PRO A 86 -2.33 14.46 -4.60
CA PRO A 86 -2.07 15.81 -4.08
C PRO A 86 -3.14 16.30 -3.10
N ARG A 87 -4.29 15.63 -3.04
CA ARG A 87 -5.40 15.93 -2.10
C ARG A 87 -5.22 15.29 -0.73
N LEU A 88 -4.25 14.38 -0.60
CA LEU A 88 -3.87 13.78 0.66
C LEU A 88 -2.88 14.69 1.38
N LEU A 89 -3.17 14.97 2.65
CA LEU A 89 -2.24 15.60 3.58
C LEU A 89 -1.88 14.59 4.67
N ILE A 90 -0.59 14.28 4.74
CA ILE A 90 0.00 13.32 5.66
C ILE A 90 0.52 14.11 6.84
N CYS A 91 -0.02 13.86 8.03
CA CYS A 91 0.20 14.68 9.22
C CYS A 91 0.81 13.89 10.37
N LEU A 92 1.80 14.47 11.05
CA LEU A 92 2.32 13.96 12.31
C LEU A 92 1.92 14.90 13.45
N PHE A 93 1.14 14.39 14.41
CA PHE A 93 0.71 15.11 15.61
C PHE A 93 1.50 14.67 16.84
N GLY A 94 1.59 15.57 17.83
CA GLY A 94 2.17 15.32 19.16
C GLY A 94 1.23 15.74 20.30
N PRO A 95 1.67 15.68 21.58
CA PRO A 95 3.01 15.29 22.04
C PRO A 95 3.28 13.79 21.97
N GLU A 96 2.26 12.94 22.10
CA GLU A 96 2.35 11.53 21.73
C GLU A 96 2.21 11.42 20.21
N LEU A 97 3.14 10.70 19.56
CA LEU A 97 3.20 10.66 18.11
C LEU A 97 1.98 9.94 17.55
N LEU A 98 1.24 10.64 16.71
CA LEU A 98 0.10 10.10 16.00
C LEU A 98 0.16 10.51 14.53
N HIS A 99 0.15 9.52 13.66
CA HIS A 99 0.14 9.69 12.22
C HIS A 99 -1.31 9.70 11.72
N VAL A 100 -1.67 10.74 10.97
CA VAL A 100 -3.03 10.99 10.49
C VAL A 100 -3.00 11.43 9.04
N ASP A 101 -3.73 10.70 8.22
CA ASP A 101 -3.93 10.98 6.80
C ASP A 101 -5.27 11.68 6.61
N LEU A 102 -5.23 12.87 6.02
CA LEU A 102 -6.41 13.69 5.71
C LEU A 102 -6.54 13.84 4.21
N LYS A 103 -7.49 13.12 3.60
CA LYS A 103 -7.81 13.26 2.17
C LYS A 103 -8.98 14.21 1.98
N PHE A 104 -8.75 15.33 1.30
CA PHE A 104 -9.73 16.37 1.06
C PHE A 104 -10.38 16.23 -0.32
N ILE A 105 -11.69 16.00 -0.36
CA ILE A 105 -12.42 15.77 -1.61
C ILE A 105 -13.79 16.42 -1.58
N THR A 106 -14.41 16.60 -2.73
CA THR A 106 -15.84 16.83 -2.85
C THR A 106 -16.60 15.52 -2.97
N LEU A 107 -17.92 15.55 -2.81
CA LEU A 107 -18.75 14.33 -2.83
C LEU A 107 -18.64 13.58 -4.17
N ASP A 108 -18.64 14.29 -5.29
CA ASP A 108 -18.52 13.75 -6.64
C ASP A 108 -17.18 13.04 -6.91
N MET A 109 -16.13 13.37 -6.16
CA MET A 109 -14.82 12.72 -6.24
C MET A 109 -14.76 11.35 -5.55
N LEU A 110 -15.82 10.90 -4.87
CA LEU A 110 -15.93 9.55 -4.30
C LEU A 110 -16.21 8.48 -5.39
N THR A 111 -15.31 8.33 -6.34
CA THR A 111 -15.50 7.45 -7.52
C THR A 111 -14.79 6.11 -7.40
N GLN A 112 -13.49 6.10 -7.09
CA GLN A 112 -12.70 4.87 -6.95
C GLN A 112 -12.39 4.60 -5.48
N ARG A 113 -12.70 3.37 -5.03
CA ARG A 113 -12.48 2.93 -3.65
C ARG A 113 -11.98 1.49 -3.64
N VAL A 114 -11.03 1.19 -2.76
CA VAL A 114 -10.55 -0.18 -2.50
C VAL A 114 -11.36 -0.86 -1.40
N GLU A 115 -12.09 -0.10 -0.59
CA GLU A 115 -12.93 -0.55 0.51
C GLU A 115 -14.15 0.39 0.69
N GLU A 116 -15.16 -0.06 1.43
CA GLU A 116 -16.30 0.78 1.79
C GLU A 116 -15.99 1.57 3.06
N PRO A 117 -16.06 2.90 3.04
CA PRO A 117 -15.59 3.72 4.16
C PRO A 117 -16.58 3.71 5.34
N ALA A 118 -16.06 3.82 6.55
CA ALA A 118 -16.89 4.01 7.75
C ALA A 118 -17.35 5.47 7.82
N VAL A 119 -18.66 5.71 7.88
CA VAL A 119 -19.21 7.06 8.01
C VAL A 119 -19.15 7.50 9.48
N LEU A 120 -18.33 8.50 9.79
CA LEU A 120 -18.22 9.06 11.13
C LEU A 120 -19.21 10.20 11.36
N PHE A 121 -19.44 11.00 10.31
CA PHE A 121 -20.39 12.12 10.30
C PHE A 121 -20.85 12.41 8.86
N THR A 122 -22.10 12.83 8.69
CA THR A 122 -22.61 13.37 7.43
C THR A 122 -23.76 14.35 7.67
N ARG A 123 -23.82 15.43 6.89
CA ARG A 123 -24.95 16.37 6.88
C ARG A 123 -26.13 15.87 6.05
N ASP A 124 -25.85 15.22 4.92
CA ASP A 124 -26.84 14.60 4.05
C ASP A 124 -26.49 13.13 3.82
N ASN A 125 -27.16 12.26 4.57
CA ASN A 125 -26.96 10.81 4.49
C ASN A 125 -27.45 10.24 3.16
N ASP A 126 -28.52 10.79 2.57
CA ASP A 126 -29.11 10.26 1.36
C ASP A 126 -28.26 10.62 0.13
N ALA A 127 -27.72 11.83 0.08
CA ALA A 127 -26.77 12.22 -0.96
C ALA A 127 -25.50 11.37 -0.90
N LEU A 128 -24.94 11.16 0.30
CA LEU A 128 -23.77 10.30 0.48
C LEU A 128 -24.04 8.86 0.05
N LYS A 129 -25.15 8.26 0.48
CA LYS A 129 -25.53 6.90 0.07
C LYS A 129 -25.72 6.77 -1.43
N ARG A 130 -26.41 7.74 -2.06
CA ARG A 130 -26.59 7.75 -3.53
C ARG A 130 -25.25 7.82 -4.25
N GLN A 131 -24.30 8.60 -3.75
CA GLN A 131 -22.97 8.69 -4.34
C GLN A 131 -22.16 7.40 -4.14
N LEU A 132 -22.14 6.85 -2.93
CA LEU A 132 -21.43 5.61 -2.64
C LEU A 132 -21.97 4.44 -3.47
N ALA A 133 -23.28 4.39 -3.71
CA ALA A 133 -23.91 3.35 -4.53
C ALA A 133 -23.55 3.40 -6.04
N LYS A 134 -22.96 4.50 -6.54
CA LYS A 134 -22.57 4.60 -7.96
C LYS A 134 -21.38 3.71 -8.32
N PHE A 135 -20.54 3.37 -7.34
CA PHE A 135 -19.30 2.63 -7.54
C PHE A 135 -19.12 1.62 -6.42
N SER A 136 -18.68 0.41 -6.73
CA SER A 136 -18.33 -0.59 -5.73
C SER A 136 -16.85 -0.53 -5.39
N ALA A 137 -16.51 -0.75 -4.12
CA ALA A 137 -15.14 -1.00 -3.73
C ALA A 137 -14.60 -2.28 -4.42
N HIS A 138 -13.42 -2.18 -5.03
CA HIS A 138 -12.74 -3.33 -5.62
C HIS A 138 -11.25 -3.28 -5.31
N TRP A 139 -10.73 -4.39 -4.77
CA TRP A 139 -9.29 -4.53 -4.56
C TRP A 139 -8.60 -4.89 -5.89
N PRO A 140 -7.59 -4.12 -6.35
CA PRO A 140 -7.00 -4.29 -7.67
C PRO A 140 -6.02 -5.48 -7.72
N ASN A 141 -6.54 -6.70 -7.64
CA ASN A 141 -5.75 -7.92 -7.79
C ASN A 141 -5.19 -8.03 -9.21
N MET A 142 -3.91 -8.35 -9.34
CA MET A 142 -3.26 -8.60 -10.62
C MET A 142 -3.49 -10.05 -11.08
N PRO A 143 -3.72 -10.27 -12.39
CA PRO A 143 -3.89 -11.61 -12.95
C PRO A 143 -2.55 -12.34 -13.14
N PRO A 144 -2.54 -13.67 -13.30
CA PRO A 144 -1.32 -14.45 -13.56
C PRO A 144 -0.44 -13.91 -14.70
N GLU A 145 -1.04 -13.45 -15.79
CA GLU A 145 -0.39 -12.92 -17.00
C GLU A 145 0.39 -11.64 -16.71
N TRP A 146 -0.12 -10.82 -15.78
CA TRP A 146 0.54 -9.59 -15.36
C TRP A 146 1.87 -9.89 -14.66
N PHE A 147 1.89 -10.93 -13.82
CA PHE A 147 3.10 -11.38 -13.13
C PHE A 147 4.10 -11.99 -14.12
N GLU A 148 3.67 -12.91 -15.00
CA GLU A 148 4.54 -13.55 -16.01
C GLU A 148 5.19 -12.54 -16.94
N SER A 149 4.43 -11.52 -17.38
CA SER A 149 4.96 -10.47 -18.26
C SER A 149 6.07 -9.64 -17.63
N ARG A 150 6.23 -9.66 -16.30
CA ARG A 150 7.16 -8.80 -15.55
C ARG A 150 8.24 -9.56 -14.81
N ALA A 151 7.94 -10.77 -14.33
CA ALA A 151 8.79 -11.46 -13.37
C ALA A 151 10.22 -11.65 -13.88
N TRP A 152 10.37 -12.21 -15.08
CA TRP A 152 11.68 -12.46 -15.68
C TRP A 152 12.41 -11.17 -16.07
N ILE A 153 11.69 -10.13 -16.50
CA ILE A 153 12.28 -8.83 -16.86
C ILE A 153 12.84 -8.14 -15.60
N TRP A 154 12.10 -8.18 -14.49
CA TRP A 154 12.55 -7.58 -13.23
C TRP A 154 13.66 -8.39 -12.56
N LEU A 155 13.63 -9.73 -12.62
CA LEU A 155 14.76 -10.56 -12.18
C LEU A 155 16.01 -10.31 -13.03
N HIS A 156 15.85 -10.14 -14.36
CA HIS A 156 16.95 -9.73 -15.23
C HIS A 156 17.57 -8.39 -14.78
N TYR A 157 16.78 -7.41 -14.37
CA TYR A 157 17.33 -6.16 -13.80
C TYR A 157 18.21 -6.44 -12.58
N ALA A 158 17.75 -7.26 -11.63
CA ALA A 158 18.57 -7.65 -10.48
C ALA A 158 19.90 -8.32 -10.90
N VAL A 159 19.86 -9.22 -11.89
CA VAL A 159 21.07 -9.88 -12.44
C VAL A 159 22.02 -8.88 -13.08
N VAL A 160 21.52 -7.93 -13.87
CA VAL A 160 22.35 -6.87 -14.49
C VAL A 160 23.03 -6.01 -13.42
N LYS A 161 22.29 -5.62 -12.38
CA LYS A 161 22.82 -4.83 -11.25
C LYS A 161 23.91 -5.59 -10.51
N LEU A 162 23.70 -6.88 -10.23
CA LEU A 162 24.72 -7.77 -9.68
C LEU A 162 25.97 -7.84 -10.57
N GLY A 163 25.79 -8.04 -11.89
CA GLY A 163 26.89 -8.08 -12.86
C GLY A 163 27.75 -6.82 -12.84
N ARG A 164 27.13 -5.65 -12.67
CA ARG A 164 27.79 -4.34 -12.57
C ARG A 164 28.43 -4.06 -11.20
N GLY A 165 28.20 -4.92 -10.20
CA GLY A 165 28.63 -4.67 -8.81
C GLY A 165 27.78 -3.61 -8.09
N GLU A 166 26.63 -3.23 -8.64
CA GLU A 166 25.68 -2.29 -8.05
C GLU A 166 24.81 -3.03 -7.00
N LEU A 167 25.43 -3.51 -5.92
CA LEU A 167 24.77 -4.44 -4.98
C LEU A 167 23.56 -3.82 -4.27
N PHE A 168 23.58 -2.53 -3.91
CA PHE A 168 22.40 -1.86 -3.35
C PHE A 168 21.22 -1.82 -4.33
N GLU A 169 21.49 -1.61 -5.62
CA GLU A 169 20.45 -1.65 -6.66
C GLU A 169 19.88 -3.06 -6.81
N ALA A 170 20.73 -4.10 -6.77
CA ALA A 170 20.28 -5.48 -6.81
C ALA A 170 19.42 -5.84 -5.59
N LEU A 171 19.82 -5.41 -4.39
CA LEU A 171 19.04 -5.57 -3.14
C LEU A 171 17.70 -4.83 -3.22
N GLY A 172 17.69 -3.60 -3.76
CA GLY A 172 16.48 -2.83 -4.00
C GLY A 172 15.52 -3.54 -4.96
N MET A 173 16.04 -4.09 -6.06
CA MET A 173 15.25 -4.88 -7.00
C MET A 173 14.67 -6.15 -6.37
N LEU A 174 15.41 -6.84 -5.49
CA LEU A 174 14.88 -7.98 -4.74
C LEU A 174 13.75 -7.56 -3.78
N SER A 175 13.87 -6.40 -3.12
CA SER A 175 12.79 -5.86 -2.27
C SER A 175 11.54 -5.54 -3.08
N PHE A 176 11.72 -4.82 -4.18
CA PHE A 176 10.64 -4.51 -5.11
C PHE A 176 9.97 -5.79 -5.65
N PHE A 177 10.75 -6.81 -5.98
CA PHE A 177 10.22 -8.09 -6.46
C PHE A 177 9.37 -8.81 -5.40
N ARG A 178 9.79 -8.78 -4.12
CA ARG A 178 8.96 -9.29 -3.02
C ARG A 178 7.65 -8.53 -2.90
N GLU A 179 7.71 -7.20 -2.94
CA GLU A 179 6.54 -6.33 -2.78
C GLU A 179 5.53 -6.44 -3.93
N GLN A 180 6.01 -6.55 -5.17
CA GLN A 180 5.15 -6.48 -6.35
C GLN A 180 4.79 -7.84 -6.96
N VAL A 181 5.54 -8.90 -6.64
CA VAL A 181 5.34 -10.23 -7.24
C VAL A 181 5.11 -11.29 -6.17
N LEU A 182 6.13 -11.62 -5.37
CA LEU A 182 6.06 -12.79 -4.49
C LEU A 182 5.00 -12.64 -3.39
N GLY A 183 4.96 -11.48 -2.72
CA GLY A 183 3.97 -11.17 -1.70
C GLY A 183 2.53 -11.25 -2.23
N PRO A 184 2.17 -10.51 -3.30
CA PRO A 184 0.87 -10.63 -3.96
C PRO A 184 0.50 -12.06 -4.36
N MET A 185 1.46 -12.86 -4.85
CA MET A 185 1.18 -14.25 -5.20
C MET A 185 0.94 -15.15 -3.97
N LEU A 186 1.59 -14.89 -2.83
CA LEU A 186 1.29 -15.56 -1.56
C LEU A 186 -0.13 -15.21 -1.07
N PHE A 187 -0.53 -13.94 -1.19
CA PHE A 187 -1.91 -13.52 -0.91
C PHE A 187 -2.92 -14.24 -1.80
N ARG A 188 -2.62 -14.36 -3.11
CA ARG A 188 -3.43 -15.13 -4.05
C ARG A 188 -3.54 -16.60 -3.64
N ARG A 189 -2.44 -17.25 -3.26
CA ARG A 189 -2.42 -18.64 -2.76
C ARG A 189 -3.33 -18.83 -1.55
N ALA A 190 -3.36 -17.84 -0.65
CA ALA A 190 -4.22 -17.83 0.52
C ALA A 190 -5.67 -17.40 0.24
N ASN A 191 -6.03 -17.13 -1.02
CA ASN A 191 -7.32 -16.57 -1.43
C ASN A 191 -7.67 -15.26 -0.70
N LEU A 192 -6.67 -14.41 -0.50
CA LEU A 192 -6.77 -13.10 0.14
C LEU A 192 -6.47 -11.97 -0.87
N PRO A 193 -6.97 -10.74 -0.63
CA PRO A 193 -6.61 -9.59 -1.46
C PRO A 193 -5.10 -9.38 -1.52
N GLN A 194 -4.56 -9.03 -2.68
CA GLN A 194 -3.12 -8.87 -2.89
C GLN A 194 -2.59 -7.60 -2.21
N ARG A 195 -1.94 -7.72 -1.04
CA ARG A 195 -1.47 -6.57 -0.21
C ARG A 195 0.05 -6.43 -0.15
N GLY A 196 0.75 -6.75 -1.24
CA GLY A 196 2.20 -6.75 -1.27
C GLY A 196 2.76 -7.72 -0.22
N VAL A 197 3.63 -7.24 0.68
CA VAL A 197 4.18 -8.02 1.80
C VAL A 197 3.53 -7.72 3.16
N ARG A 198 2.45 -6.94 3.18
CA ARG A 198 1.85 -6.44 4.43
C ARG A 198 1.29 -7.58 5.28
N ARG A 199 1.81 -7.75 6.51
CA ARG A 199 1.32 -8.73 7.51
C ARG A 199 1.45 -10.20 7.09
N ILE A 200 2.39 -10.55 6.22
CA ILE A 200 2.61 -11.95 5.81
C ILE A 200 2.90 -12.85 7.02
N GLU A 201 3.69 -12.36 7.97
CA GLU A 201 4.08 -13.09 9.18
C GLU A 201 2.87 -13.37 10.07
N ALA A 202 2.04 -12.34 10.30
CA ALA A 202 0.84 -12.47 11.14
C ALA A 202 -0.23 -13.36 10.51
N LEU A 203 -0.31 -13.38 9.17
CA LEU A 203 -1.23 -14.24 8.42
C LEU A 203 -0.70 -15.67 8.26
N GLY A 204 0.60 -15.91 8.48
CA GLY A 204 1.22 -17.22 8.31
C GLY A 204 1.16 -17.76 6.89
N ILE A 205 1.12 -16.87 5.88
CA ILE A 205 0.90 -17.26 4.47
C ILE A 205 2.18 -17.62 3.71
N ASP A 206 3.35 -17.57 4.37
CA ASP A 206 4.64 -18.03 3.85
C ASP A 206 5.28 -19.10 4.76
N PRO A 207 4.64 -20.28 4.94
CA PRO A 207 5.13 -21.31 5.87
C PRO A 207 6.48 -21.91 5.43
N ASP A 208 6.79 -21.89 4.13
CA ASP A 208 8.04 -22.41 3.57
C ASP A 208 9.18 -21.38 3.59
N GLY A 209 8.92 -20.16 4.06
CA GLY A 209 9.92 -19.09 4.14
C GLY A 209 10.46 -18.65 2.76
N LEU A 210 9.61 -18.67 1.73
CA LEU A 210 9.97 -18.28 0.37
C LEU A 210 10.51 -16.85 0.35
N LEU A 211 9.89 -15.90 1.05
CA LEU A 211 10.37 -14.51 1.07
C LEU A 211 11.70 -14.37 1.81
N THR A 212 11.83 -15.00 2.98
CA THR A 212 13.07 -14.99 3.79
C THR A 212 14.25 -15.55 3.00
N SER A 213 14.02 -16.58 2.17
CA SER A 213 15.05 -17.16 1.31
C SER A 213 15.60 -16.19 0.24
N THR A 214 14.89 -15.08 -0.03
CA THR A 214 15.32 -14.03 -0.97
C THR A 214 16.02 -12.84 -0.29
N LEU A 215 16.28 -12.92 1.02
CA LEU A 215 17.08 -11.92 1.73
C LEU A 215 18.56 -12.17 1.46
N ALA A 216 19.29 -11.10 1.16
CA ALA A 216 20.73 -11.12 0.94
C ALA A 216 21.42 -10.10 1.84
N THR A 217 22.65 -10.40 2.24
CA THR A 217 23.57 -9.40 2.78
C THR A 217 24.16 -8.57 1.63
N HIS A 218 24.87 -7.48 1.95
CA HIS A 218 25.61 -6.70 0.96
C HIS A 218 26.89 -7.45 0.52
N ASP A 219 26.69 -8.58 -0.14
CA ASP A 219 27.72 -9.49 -0.64
C ASP A 219 27.28 -10.06 -2.01
N ARG A 220 28.23 -10.16 -2.94
CA ARG A 220 27.95 -10.58 -4.33
C ARG A 220 27.38 -12.00 -4.37
N HIS A 221 27.93 -12.92 -3.60
CA HIS A 221 27.49 -14.31 -3.60
C HIS A 221 26.10 -14.45 -2.95
N SER A 222 25.89 -13.79 -1.80
CA SER A 222 24.59 -13.75 -1.13
C SER A 222 23.48 -13.18 -2.03
N VAL A 223 23.75 -12.08 -2.75
CA VAL A 223 22.79 -11.50 -3.71
C VAL A 223 22.51 -12.47 -4.86
N GLY A 224 23.53 -13.14 -5.40
CA GLY A 224 23.34 -14.16 -6.44
C GLY A 224 22.42 -15.29 -6.01
N ILE A 225 22.64 -15.84 -4.79
CA ILE A 225 21.76 -16.85 -4.19
C ILE A 225 20.33 -16.32 -4.04
N ALA A 226 20.15 -15.10 -3.54
CA ALA A 226 18.82 -14.53 -3.33
C ALA A 226 18.05 -14.32 -4.64
N ILE A 227 18.71 -13.95 -5.74
CA ILE A 227 18.08 -13.86 -7.07
C ILE A 227 17.61 -15.24 -7.53
N LEU A 228 18.44 -16.27 -7.37
CA LEU A 228 18.05 -17.64 -7.69
C LEU A 228 16.82 -18.08 -6.85
N ARG A 229 16.83 -17.81 -5.55
CA ARG A 229 15.71 -18.12 -4.65
C ARG A 229 14.44 -17.36 -5.03
N ALA A 230 14.55 -16.11 -5.48
CA ALA A 230 13.40 -15.35 -5.98
C ALA A 230 12.82 -15.96 -7.26
N ALA A 231 13.67 -16.45 -8.17
CA ALA A 231 13.24 -17.16 -9.37
C ALA A 231 12.53 -18.48 -9.03
N ASP A 232 13.07 -19.27 -8.11
CA ASP A 232 12.46 -20.53 -7.66
C ASP A 232 11.12 -20.29 -6.96
N ALA A 233 11.05 -19.29 -6.07
CA ALA A 233 9.82 -18.89 -5.39
C ALA A 233 8.74 -18.44 -6.39
N TYR A 234 9.13 -17.66 -7.41
CA TYR A 234 8.21 -17.26 -8.46
C TYR A 234 7.63 -18.47 -9.21
N VAL A 235 8.47 -19.41 -9.63
CA VAL A 235 8.03 -20.62 -10.35
C VAL A 235 7.12 -21.48 -9.47
N ASN A 236 7.43 -21.61 -8.17
CA ASN A 236 6.58 -22.30 -7.20
C ASN A 236 5.19 -21.65 -7.11
N LEU A 237 5.13 -20.33 -6.88
CA LEU A 237 3.88 -19.58 -6.74
C LEU A 237 3.08 -19.47 -8.05
N ARG A 238 3.76 -19.52 -9.20
CA ARG A 238 3.14 -19.52 -10.52
C ARG A 238 2.31 -20.79 -10.76
N ALA A 239 2.67 -21.91 -10.13
CA ALA A 239 1.95 -23.17 -10.28
C ALA A 239 0.51 -23.12 -9.74
N ASP A 240 0.20 -22.22 -8.79
CA ASP A 240 -1.15 -22.07 -8.24
C ASP A 240 -2.18 -21.59 -9.28
N ALA A 241 -1.71 -20.84 -10.27
CA ALA A 241 -2.51 -20.34 -11.39
C ALA A 241 -1.58 -20.05 -12.57
N LEU A 242 -1.54 -20.98 -13.52
CA LEU A 242 -0.65 -20.92 -14.67
C LEU A 242 -1.09 -19.82 -15.66
N PRO A 243 -0.21 -18.84 -15.96
CA PRO A 243 -0.46 -17.85 -16.99
C PRO A 243 -0.56 -18.47 -18.39
N GLU A 244 -1.47 -17.96 -19.22
CA GLU A 244 -1.57 -18.39 -20.63
C GLU A 244 -0.39 -17.92 -21.49
N ASN A 245 0.28 -16.83 -21.08
CA ASN A 245 1.39 -16.23 -21.81
C ASN A 245 2.77 -16.86 -21.51
N ILE A 246 2.82 -18.06 -20.90
CA ILE A 246 4.07 -18.80 -20.74
C ILE A 246 4.51 -19.35 -22.11
N ALA A 247 5.41 -18.64 -22.78
CA ALA A 247 5.90 -18.95 -24.11
C ALA A 247 7.08 -19.96 -24.13
N ASP A 248 7.08 -20.98 -23.26
CA ASP A 248 8.11 -22.05 -23.16
C ASP A 248 9.32 -21.80 -22.22
N ASP A 249 9.16 -20.98 -21.17
CA ASP A 249 10.18 -20.73 -20.13
C ASP A 249 11.55 -20.23 -20.66
N ALA A 250 11.61 -19.74 -21.90
CA ALA A 250 12.85 -19.26 -22.53
C ALA A 250 13.46 -18.07 -21.75
N ALA A 251 12.62 -17.16 -21.26
CA ALA A 251 13.06 -16.03 -20.44
C ALA A 251 13.72 -16.49 -19.14
N ARG A 252 13.12 -17.46 -18.44
CA ARG A 252 13.71 -18.10 -17.26
C ARG A 252 15.10 -18.65 -17.55
N ARG A 253 15.24 -19.47 -18.59
CA ARG A 253 16.53 -20.08 -18.95
C ARG A 253 17.60 -19.03 -19.23
N ALA A 254 17.25 -17.99 -19.99
CA ALA A 254 18.18 -16.90 -20.31
C ALA A 254 18.63 -16.13 -19.07
N VAL A 255 17.71 -15.79 -18.15
CA VAL A 255 18.02 -15.07 -16.92
C VAL A 255 18.90 -15.89 -15.99
N LEU A 256 18.62 -17.19 -15.81
CA LEU A 256 19.41 -18.06 -14.94
C LEU A 256 20.81 -18.32 -15.52
N ALA A 257 20.95 -18.51 -16.84
CA ALA A 257 22.26 -18.63 -17.48
C ALA A 257 23.12 -17.36 -17.29
N MET A 258 22.50 -16.18 -17.35
CA MET A 258 23.18 -14.91 -17.10
C MET A 258 23.59 -14.75 -15.63
N LEU A 259 22.74 -15.15 -14.70
CA LEU A 259 23.06 -15.15 -13.26
C LEU A 259 24.26 -16.04 -12.96
N ASP A 260 24.30 -17.23 -13.54
CA ASP A 260 25.41 -18.18 -13.40
C ASP A 260 26.74 -17.57 -13.88
N ALA A 261 26.73 -16.97 -15.08
CA ALA A 261 27.88 -16.30 -15.68
C ALA A 261 28.44 -15.14 -14.83
N TYR A 262 27.63 -14.51 -13.97
CA TYR A 262 28.03 -13.40 -13.11
C TYR A 262 28.36 -13.82 -11.68
N SER A 263 27.84 -14.96 -11.23
CA SER A 263 28.15 -15.54 -9.93
C SER A 263 29.58 -16.10 -9.88
N HIS A 264 30.14 -16.45 -11.04
CA HIS A 264 31.53 -16.90 -11.21
C HIS A 264 32.55 -15.79 -11.51
N LYS A 265 32.09 -14.54 -11.66
CA LYS A 265 32.98 -13.36 -11.79
C LYS A 265 33.20 -12.76 -10.41
N GLY A 266 34.08 -13.38 -9.63
CA GLY A 266 34.59 -12.91 -8.33
C GLY A 266 36.09 -12.87 -8.34
#